data_AF-A0A370HZB8-F1
#
_entry.id   AF-A0A370HZB8-F1
#
_cell.length_a   1.000
_cell.length_b   1.000
_cell.length_c   1.000
_cell.angle_alpha   90.00
_cell.angle_beta   90.00
_cell.angle_gamma   90.00
#
_symmetry.space_group_name_H-M   'P 1'
#
loop_
_entity.id
_entity.type
_entity.pdbx_description
1 polymer ?
#
loop_
_entity_poly.entity_id
_entity_poly.type
_entity_poly.pdbx_seq_one_letter_code
_entity_poly.pdbx_strand_id
1 'polypeptide(L)'
;MSADQAARMLAEPAASSVEPVATAFDSEIVPLGVPSAIPESHDRLVRHLFDIGLRLHSVRTVFEDDAADPEQIRAAGGRVLEVLDDLDILIRDAGLTMLELAVRPDPARPKPVRPTVNGRPARRRRR
;
A
#
# COMPACT_ATOMS: atom_id res chain seq x y z
N MET A 1 17.63 61.83 25.33
CA MET A 1 18.08 60.76 24.41
C MET A 1 16.86 59.97 24.03
N SER A 2 16.53 59.97 22.75
CA SER A 2 15.23 59.61 22.20
C SER A 2 14.97 58.11 22.25
N ALA A 3 13.83 57.70 22.79
CA ALA A 3 13.38 56.32 22.95
C ALA A 3 12.46 55.89 21.78
N ASP A 4 12.76 56.36 20.57
CA ASP A 4 11.79 56.41 19.46
C ASP A 4 12.19 55.57 18.24
N GLN A 5 13.08 54.58 18.39
CA GLN A 5 13.56 53.86 17.20
C GLN A 5 14.02 52.40 17.40
N ALA A 6 13.75 51.79 18.56
CA ALA A 6 14.15 50.39 18.83
C ALA A 6 12.98 49.39 18.91
N ALA A 7 11.74 49.81 18.64
CA ALA A 7 10.55 48.95 18.68
C ALA A 7 9.93 48.72 17.30
N ARG A 8 10.74 48.76 16.24
CA ARG A 8 10.32 48.60 14.84
C ARG A 8 10.75 47.26 14.22
N MET A 9 10.79 46.19 15.02
CA MET A 9 11.15 44.84 14.54
C MET A 9 10.32 43.71 15.14
N LEU A 10 9.12 44.00 15.66
CA LEU A 10 8.08 42.97 15.79
C LEU A 10 7.27 42.93 14.49
N ALA A 11 7.93 42.48 13.43
CA ALA A 11 7.24 41.93 12.29
C ALA A 11 6.77 40.54 12.71
N GLU A 12 5.48 40.40 13.01
CA GLU A 12 4.82 39.08 12.99
C GLU A 12 5.02 38.48 11.60
N PRO A 13 5.71 37.33 11.44
CA PRO A 13 5.40 36.49 10.31
C PRO A 13 4.01 35.91 10.58
N ALA A 14 3.04 36.41 9.81
CA ALA A 14 1.74 35.80 9.63
C ALA A 14 1.90 34.28 9.69
N ALA A 15 1.26 33.65 10.68
CA ALA A 15 1.11 32.22 10.72
C ALA A 15 0.55 31.83 9.35
N SER A 16 1.40 31.21 8.54
CA SER A 16 0.99 30.56 7.32
C SER A 16 0.02 29.48 7.78
N SER A 17 -1.27 29.80 7.73
CA SER A 17 -2.32 28.80 7.65
C SER A 17 -2.04 28.04 6.38
N VAL A 18 -1.20 27.02 6.51
CA VAL A 18 -1.17 25.91 5.58
C VAL A 18 -2.55 25.30 5.71
N GLU A 19 -3.48 25.77 4.89
CA GLU A 19 -4.72 25.06 4.70
C GLU A 19 -4.34 23.64 4.31
N PRO A 20 -4.84 22.61 5.02
CA PRO A 20 -4.61 21.25 4.60
C PRO A 20 -5.22 21.15 3.21
N VAL A 21 -4.37 21.01 2.19
CA VAL A 21 -4.79 20.62 0.85
C VAL A 21 -5.60 19.36 1.05
N ALA A 22 -6.92 19.50 0.95
CA ALA A 22 -7.85 18.40 0.95
C ALA A 22 -7.50 17.56 -0.27
N THR A 23 -6.67 16.54 -0.03
CA THR A 23 -6.42 15.51 -1.01
C THR A 23 -7.76 14.84 -1.27
N ALA A 24 -8.06 14.59 -2.54
CA ALA A 24 -9.33 14.07 -3.04
C ALA A 24 -9.65 12.62 -2.61
N PHE A 25 -9.19 12.22 -1.42
CA PHE A 25 -9.45 10.93 -0.77
C PHE A 25 -10.50 11.03 0.34
N ASP A 26 -11.15 12.18 0.51
CA ASP A 26 -12.33 12.32 1.39
C ASP A 26 -13.57 11.69 0.71
N SER A 27 -13.45 10.39 0.43
CA SER A 27 -14.60 9.53 0.18
C SER A 27 -15.25 9.30 1.53
N GLU A 28 -16.38 9.97 1.74
CA GLU A 28 -17.37 9.74 2.79
C GLU A 28 -17.20 8.39 3.50
N ILE A 29 -16.53 8.41 4.66
CA ILE A 29 -16.54 7.26 5.57
C ILE A 29 -17.89 7.26 6.27
N VAL A 30 -18.90 6.71 5.60
CA VAL A 30 -20.09 6.19 6.25
C VAL A 30 -19.62 5.02 7.14
N PRO A 31 -19.82 5.02 8.47
CA PRO A 31 -19.43 3.90 9.30
C PRO A 31 -20.45 2.77 9.13
N LEU A 32 -20.40 2.09 7.98
CA LEU A 32 -21.15 0.89 7.70
C LEU A 32 -20.39 -0.32 8.24
N GLY A 33 -20.70 -0.66 9.49
CA GLY A 33 -20.40 -1.96 10.07
C GLY A 33 -18.95 -2.13 10.52
N VAL A 34 -18.80 -2.63 11.74
CA VAL A 34 -17.53 -3.14 12.30
C VAL A 34 -16.80 -3.94 11.22
N PRO A 35 -15.49 -3.69 10.97
CA PRO A 35 -14.78 -4.37 9.90
C PRO A 35 -14.93 -5.87 10.07
N SER A 36 -15.48 -6.54 9.04
CA SER A 36 -15.33 -7.97 8.87
C SER A 36 -13.85 -8.28 9.09
N ALA A 37 -13.54 -9.17 10.02
CA ALA A 37 -12.19 -9.54 10.41
C ALA A 37 -11.24 -9.51 9.20
N ILE A 38 -10.08 -8.87 9.36
CA ILE A 38 -9.03 -8.88 8.33
C ILE A 38 -8.88 -10.34 7.86
N PRO A 39 -9.07 -10.63 6.56
CA PRO A 39 -8.95 -11.99 6.06
C PRO A 39 -7.63 -12.58 6.53
N GLU A 40 -7.64 -13.83 7.02
CA GLU A 40 -6.44 -14.48 7.57
C GLU A 40 -5.26 -14.45 6.57
N SER A 41 -5.55 -14.44 5.27
CA SER A 41 -4.57 -14.24 4.20
C SER A 41 -3.84 -12.89 4.27
N HIS A 42 -4.53 -11.81 4.63
CA HIS A 42 -3.92 -10.48 4.79
C HIS A 42 -3.04 -10.41 6.04
N ASP A 43 -3.44 -11.01 7.17
CA ASP A 43 -2.59 -11.08 8.36
C ASP A 43 -1.31 -11.88 8.09
N ARG A 44 -1.44 -13.03 7.41
CA ARG A 44 -0.30 -13.86 7.01
C ARG A 44 0.65 -13.11 6.07
N LEU A 45 0.11 -12.39 5.08
CA LEU A 45 0.92 -11.56 4.17
C LEU A 45 1.71 -10.49 4.93
N VAL A 46 1.05 -9.75 5.82
CA VAL A 46 1.70 -8.70 6.60
C VAL A 46 2.78 -9.27 7.51
N ARG A 47 2.49 -10.36 8.24
CA ARG A 47 3.48 -11.04 9.09
C ARG A 47 4.70 -11.49 8.27
N HIS A 48 4.48 -12.05 7.09
CA HIS A 48 5.57 -12.52 6.24
C HIS A 48 6.43 -11.36 5.68
N LEU A 49 5.81 -10.23 5.32
CA LEU A 49 6.55 -9.01 4.94
C LEU A 49 7.40 -8.48 6.08
N PHE A 50 6.88 -8.48 7.31
CA PHE A 50 7.63 -8.08 8.49
C PHE A 50 8.82 -9.01 8.74
N ASP A 51 8.62 -10.32 8.66
CA ASP A 51 9.68 -11.32 8.84
C ASP A 51 10.81 -11.15 7.79
N ILE A 52 10.44 -10.92 6.52
CA ILE A 52 11.39 -10.61 5.45
C ILE A 52 12.17 -9.33 5.75
N GLY A 53 11.48 -8.27 6.19
CA GLY A 53 12.12 -7.00 6.57
C GLY A 53 13.13 -7.16 7.70
N LEU A 54 12.81 -7.97 8.73
CA LEU A 54 13.72 -8.27 9.82
C LEU A 54 14.95 -9.05 9.36
N ARG A 55 14.77 -10.05 8.47
CA ARG A 55 15.89 -10.80 7.89
C ARG A 55 16.82 -9.90 7.08
N LEU A 56 16.28 -9.01 6.24
CA LEU A 56 17.06 -8.05 5.48
C LEU A 56 17.82 -7.09 6.41
N HIS A 57 17.20 -6.66 7.50
CA HIS A 57 17.87 -5.84 8.50
C HIS A 57 19.08 -6.57 9.09
N SER A 58 18.94 -7.84 9.48
CA SER A 58 20.06 -8.64 10.00
C SER A 58 21.16 -8.90 8.96
N VAL A 59 20.81 -8.98 7.68
CA VAL A 59 21.80 -9.09 6.59
C VAL A 59 22.56 -7.78 6.43
N ARG A 60 21.84 -6.65 6.44
CA ARG A 60 22.41 -5.30 6.35
C ARG A 60 23.44 -5.04 7.45
N THR A 61 23.16 -5.46 8.69
CA THR A 61 24.13 -5.26 9.80
C THR A 61 25.47 -5.96 9.56
N VAL A 62 25.50 -7.06 8.78
CA VAL A 62 26.77 -7.73 8.42
C VAL A 62 27.55 -6.91 7.39
N PHE A 63 26.85 -6.27 6.44
CA PHE A 63 27.50 -5.43 5.42
C PHE A 63 27.92 -4.05 5.94
N GLU A 64 27.31 -3.58 7.03
CA GLU A 64 27.68 -2.32 7.69
C GLU A 64 28.81 -2.48 8.72
N ASP A 65 29.17 -3.73 9.07
CA ASP A 65 30.26 -4.01 9.99
C ASP A 65 31.60 -4.03 9.25
N ASP A 66 32.42 -3.00 9.46
CA ASP A 66 33.77 -2.89 8.90
C ASP A 66 34.71 -4.02 9.35
N ALA A 67 34.38 -4.74 10.43
CA ALA A 67 35.13 -5.87 10.95
C ALA A 67 34.62 -7.23 10.43
N ALA A 68 33.61 -7.26 9.55
CA ALA A 68 33.06 -8.50 9.03
C ALA A 68 34.09 -9.31 8.21
N ASP A 69 34.18 -10.61 8.51
CA ASP A 69 35.00 -11.55 7.75
C ASP A 69 34.40 -11.78 6.35
N PRO A 70 35.23 -11.89 5.29
CA PRO A 70 34.82 -12.40 3.98
C PRO A 70 33.86 -13.61 3.99
N GLU A 71 34.00 -14.55 4.93
CA GLU A 71 33.06 -15.67 5.08
C GLU A 71 31.66 -15.21 5.54
N GLN A 72 31.58 -14.27 6.48
CA GLN A 72 30.33 -13.69 6.94
C GLN A 72 29.63 -12.91 5.82
N ILE A 73 30.39 -12.16 5.01
CA ILE A 73 29.88 -11.43 3.85
C ILE A 73 29.30 -12.41 2.81
N ARG A 74 30.01 -13.52 2.51
CA ARG A 74 29.49 -14.55 1.60
C ARG A 74 28.22 -15.21 2.14
N ALA A 75 28.19 -15.55 3.43
CA ALA A 75 27.01 -16.11 4.06
C ALA A 75 25.83 -15.13 4.05
N ALA A 76 26.07 -13.85 4.30
CA ALA A 76 25.07 -12.79 4.18
C ALA A 76 24.54 -12.66 2.74
N GLY A 77 25.42 -12.76 1.73
CA GLY A 77 25.03 -12.83 0.32
C GLY A 77 24.12 -14.04 0.01
N GLY A 78 24.41 -15.21 0.59
CA GLY A 78 23.52 -16.38 0.48
C GLY A 78 22.14 -16.13 1.08
N ARG A 79 22.07 -15.50 2.26
CA ARG A 79 20.80 -15.11 2.90
C ARG A 79 20.00 -14.10 2.09
N VAL A 80 20.65 -13.20 1.33
CA VAL A 80 19.93 -12.31 0.40
C VAL A 80 19.18 -13.13 -0.64
N LEU A 81 19.80 -14.16 -1.21
CA LEU A 81 19.15 -15.01 -2.21
C LEU A 81 17.94 -15.72 -1.61
N GLU A 82 18.07 -16.29 -0.41
CA GLU A 82 16.96 -16.92 0.31
C GLU A 82 15.80 -15.94 0.55
N VAL A 83 16.09 -14.69 0.91
CA VAL A 83 15.06 -13.66 1.09
C VAL A 83 14.38 -13.30 -0.22
N LEU A 84 15.12 -13.23 -1.33
CA LEU A 84 14.53 -12.97 -2.65
C LEU A 84 13.62 -14.11 -3.09
N ASP A 85 14.00 -15.37 -2.84
CA ASP A 85 13.17 -16.53 -3.11
C ASP A 85 11.87 -16.49 -2.29
N ASP A 86 11.95 -16.16 -1.00
CA ASP A 86 10.77 -15.99 -0.13
C ASP A 86 9.85 -14.86 -0.62
N LEU A 87 10.43 -13.75 -1.10
CA LEU A 87 9.66 -12.63 -1.64
C LEU A 87 8.95 -13.00 -2.95
N ASP A 88 9.59 -13.75 -3.83
CA ASP A 88 8.98 -14.22 -5.08
C ASP A 88 7.78 -15.13 -4.83
N ILE A 89 7.89 -16.03 -3.84
CA ILE A 89 6.77 -16.89 -3.40
C ILE A 89 5.63 -16.01 -2.86
N LEU A 90 5.96 -15.04 -2.02
CA LEU A 90 4.97 -14.14 -1.42
C LEU A 90 4.22 -13.33 -2.48
N ILE A 91 4.93 -12.76 -3.46
CA ILE A 91 4.34 -11.98 -4.55
C ILE A 91 3.42 -12.87 -5.39
N ARG A 92 3.83 -14.11 -5.69
CA ARG A 92 3.00 -15.07 -6.41
C ARG A 92 1.71 -15.39 -5.64
N ASP A 93 1.80 -15.69 -4.35
CA ASP A 93 0.64 -16.05 -3.53
C ASP A 93 -0.33 -14.88 -3.36
N ALA A 94 0.19 -13.67 -3.16
CA ALA A 94 -0.60 -12.45 -3.14
C ALA A 94 -1.29 -12.21 -4.48
N GLY A 95 -0.57 -12.40 -5.59
CA GLY A 95 -1.12 -12.28 -6.95
C GLY A 95 -2.25 -13.27 -7.22
N LEU A 96 -2.08 -14.55 -6.83
CA LEU A 96 -3.13 -15.56 -6.95
C LEU A 96 -4.37 -15.21 -6.12
N THR A 97 -4.17 -14.78 -4.87
CA THR A 97 -5.26 -14.34 -3.99
C THR A 97 -6.03 -13.17 -4.61
N MET A 98 -5.33 -12.18 -5.17
CA MET A 98 -5.97 -11.04 -5.83
C MET A 98 -6.71 -11.42 -7.10
N LEU A 99 -6.19 -12.36 -7.89
CA LEU A 99 -6.89 -12.89 -9.06
C LEU A 99 -8.17 -13.64 -8.67
N GLU A 100 -8.13 -14.45 -7.61
CA GLU A 100 -9.32 -15.12 -7.08
C GLU A 100 -10.38 -14.11 -6.64
N LEU A 101 -9.97 -13.02 -5.98
CA LEU A 101 -10.88 -11.93 -5.61
C LEU A 101 -11.46 -11.22 -6.85
N ALA A 102 -10.65 -10.98 -7.88
CA ALA A 102 -11.10 -10.32 -9.10
C ALA A 102 -12.04 -11.18 -9.97
N VAL A 103 -11.90 -12.51 -9.91
CA VAL A 103 -12.76 -13.47 -10.63
C VAL A 103 -14.11 -13.65 -9.93
N ARG A 104 -14.19 -13.39 -8.62
CA ARG A 104 -15.48 -13.46 -7.90
C ARG A 104 -16.45 -12.43 -8.48
N PRO A 105 -17.61 -12.86 -8.99
CA PRO A 105 -18.62 -11.94 -9.50
C PRO A 105 -19.06 -11.01 -8.37
N ASP A 106 -18.84 -9.71 -8.55
CA ASP A 106 -19.40 -8.70 -7.65
C ASP A 106 -20.94 -8.79 -7.69
N PRO A 107 -21.60 -9.19 -6.57
CA PRO A 107 -23.05 -9.29 -6.53
C PRO A 107 -23.73 -7.92 -6.62
N ALA A 108 -22.99 -6.83 -6.35
CA ALA A 108 -23.46 -5.45 -6.49
C ALA A 108 -23.27 -4.90 -7.92
N ARG A 109 -22.55 -5.60 -8.80
CA ARG A 109 -22.39 -5.17 -10.19
C ARG A 109 -23.72 -5.38 -10.93
N PRO A 110 -24.43 -4.31 -11.32
CA PRO A 110 -25.68 -4.47 -12.05
C PRO A 110 -25.38 -5.24 -13.35
N LYS A 111 -26.09 -6.34 -13.58
CA LYS A 111 -26.00 -7.10 -14.82
C LYS A 111 -26.20 -6.11 -15.98
N PRO A 112 -25.35 -6.13 -17.02
CA PRO A 112 -25.50 -5.22 -18.14
C PRO A 112 -26.91 -5.37 -18.68
N VAL A 113 -27.70 -4.30 -18.52
CA VAL A 113 -29.07 -4.24 -19.02
C VAL A 113 -28.96 -4.43 -20.52
N ARG A 114 -29.39 -5.59 -21.01
CA ARG A 114 -29.50 -5.81 -22.46
C ARG A 114 -30.42 -4.71 -22.97
N PRO A 115 -30.00 -3.88 -23.94
CA PRO A 115 -30.89 -2.88 -24.51
C PRO A 115 -32.07 -3.62 -25.15
N THR A 116 -33.19 -3.62 -24.45
CA THR A 116 -34.46 -4.08 -24.99
C THR A 116 -35.01 -2.92 -25.80
N VAL A 117 -34.86 -2.98 -27.12
CA VAL A 117 -35.69 -2.15 -28.00
C VAL A 117 -37.08 -2.80 -27.98
N ASN A 118 -38.05 -2.12 -27.35
CA ASN A 118 -39.46 -2.50 -27.30
C ASN A 118 -39.78 -3.85 -26.63
N GLY A 119 -39.10 -4.19 -25.53
CA GLY A 119 -39.42 -5.38 -24.71
C GLY A 119 -39.11 -6.73 -25.37
N ARG A 120 -38.38 -6.75 -26.49
CA ARG A 120 -37.96 -7.98 -27.17
C ARG A 120 -36.43 -8.09 -27.15
N PRO A 121 -35.86 -9.25 -26.77
CA PRO A 121 -34.41 -9.43 -26.80
C PRO A 121 -33.92 -9.29 -28.25
N ALA A 122 -33.00 -8.36 -28.48
CA ALA A 122 -32.42 -8.11 -29.80
C ALA A 122 -31.76 -9.39 -30.33
N ARG A 123 -32.42 -10.06 -31.29
CA ARG A 123 -31.88 -11.21 -32.01
C ARG A 123 -30.67 -10.75 -32.81
N ARG A 124 -29.48 -11.10 -32.34
CA ARG A 124 -28.20 -10.92 -33.03
C ARG A 124 -28.26 -11.67 -34.36
N ARG A 125 -28.52 -10.95 -35.47
CA ARG A 125 -28.40 -11.49 -36.82
C ARG A 125 -26.92 -11.83 -37.04
N ARG A 126 -26.62 -13.14 -37.10
CA ARG A 126 -25.35 -13.63 -37.62
C ARG A 126 -25.30 -13.27 -39.11
N ARG A 127 -24.28 -12.53 -39.52
CA ARG A 127 -23.79 -12.46 -40.88
C ARG A 127 -22.41 -13.12 -40.87
#